data_AF-A0A2P8E1T7-F1
#
_entry.id   AF-A0A2P8E1T7-F1
#
_cell.length_a   1.000
_cell.length_b   1.000
_cell.length_c   1.000
_cell.angle_alpha   90.00
_cell.angle_beta   90.00
_cell.angle_gamma   90.00
#
_symmetry.space_group_name_H-M   'P 1'
#
loop_
_entity.id
_entity.type
_entity.pdbx_description
1 polymer ?
#
loop_
_entity_poly.entity_id
_entity_poly.type
_entity_poly.pdbx_seq_one_letter_code
_entity_poly.pdbx_strand_id
1 'polypeptide(L)'
;MPFAPWTKTAEAKAVITENALGYGPKGMGFTQIITISYQVDDSFYVQKKKLSQRIDKKEIGSKVLIEYAVKDPGNFEIKGFLKQ
;
A
#
# COMPACT_ATOMS: atom_id res chain seq x y z
N MET A 1 10.66 5.66 -5.60
CA MET A 1 11.33 6.96 -5.53
C MET A 1 10.92 7.57 -4.20
N PRO A 2 11.85 7.94 -3.31
CA PRO A 2 11.47 8.65 -2.08
C PRO A 2 10.88 10.02 -2.45
N PHE A 3 9.85 10.45 -1.72
CA PHE A 3 9.23 11.75 -1.95
C PHE A 3 10.25 12.87 -1.74
N ALA A 4 10.32 13.81 -2.68
CA ALA A 4 11.19 14.96 -2.54
C ALA A 4 10.66 15.85 -1.40
N PRO A 5 11.52 16.44 -0.55
CA PRO A 5 11.13 17.12 0.69
C PRO A 5 10.27 18.39 0.51
N TRP A 6 10.14 18.88 -0.73
CA TRP A 6 9.26 20.00 -1.12
C TRP A 6 7.90 19.55 -1.68
N THR A 7 7.66 18.24 -1.76
CA THR A 7 6.38 17.69 -2.22
C THR A 7 5.39 17.77 -1.06
N LYS A 8 4.28 18.51 -1.24
CA LYS A 8 3.17 18.43 -0.29
C LYS A 8 2.62 17.01 -0.32
N THR A 9 2.83 16.29 0.76
CA THR A 9 2.26 14.97 0.98
C THR A 9 1.07 15.07 1.92
N ALA A 10 0.15 14.12 1.79
CA ALA A 10 -0.97 13.95 2.70
C ALA A 10 -1.09 12.48 3.08
N GLU A 11 -1.59 12.24 4.29
CA GLU A 11 -1.81 10.90 4.79
C GLU A 11 -3.27 10.49 4.57
N ALA A 12 -3.48 9.27 4.09
CA ALA A 12 -4.80 8.67 3.97
C ALA A 12 -4.81 7.26 4.56
N LYS A 13 -6.00 6.86 5.02
CA LYS A 13 -6.28 5.47 5.38
C LYS A 13 -6.68 4.73 4.12
N ALA A 14 -5.91 3.73 3.75
CA ALA A 14 -6.25 2.81 2.67
C ALA A 14 -6.67 1.46 3.24
N VAL A 15 -7.49 0.74 2.48
CA VAL A 15 -7.94 -0.60 2.84
C VAL A 15 -7.38 -1.59 1.83
N ILE A 16 -6.84 -2.71 2.32
CA ILE A 16 -6.43 -3.82 1.45
C ILE A 16 -7.70 -4.51 0.95
N THR A 17 -7.98 -4.40 -0.34
CA THR A 17 -9.16 -5.02 -0.97
C THR A 17 -8.84 -6.36 -1.61
N GLU A 18 -7.60 -6.56 -2.03
CA GLU A 18 -7.13 -7.85 -2.53
C GLU A 18 -5.76 -8.16 -1.94
N ASN A 19 -5.53 -9.45 -1.72
CA ASN A 19 -4.20 -9.95 -1.44
C ASN A 19 -3.94 -11.20 -2.28
N ALA A 20 -3.07 -11.04 -3.27
CA ALA A 20 -2.54 -12.16 -4.03
C ALA A 20 -1.20 -12.60 -3.42
N LEU A 21 -1.20 -13.82 -2.89
CA LEU A 21 0.02 -14.50 -2.43
C LEU A 21 0.72 -15.14 -3.61
N GLY A 22 1.88 -14.60 -3.98
CA GLY A 22 2.82 -15.23 -4.88
C GLY A 22 3.87 -16.01 -4.09
N TYR A 23 4.10 -17.27 -4.48
CA TYR A 23 5.26 -18.01 -4.00
C TYR A 23 6.51 -17.46 -4.67
N GLY A 24 7.48 -16.98 -3.87
CA GLY A 24 8.78 -16.60 -4.39
C GLY A 24 9.49 -17.81 -5.02
N PRO A 25 10.34 -17.59 -6.03
CA PRO A 25 11.11 -18.68 -6.63
C PRO A 25 11.96 -19.35 -5.54
N LYS A 26 11.84 -20.67 -5.41
CA LYS A 26 12.62 -21.52 -4.48
C LYS A 26 12.42 -21.26 -2.98
N GLY A 27 11.20 -21.01 -2.50
CA GLY A 27 10.90 -21.06 -1.06
C GLY A 27 11.53 -19.96 -0.20
N MET A 28 12.11 -18.92 -0.82
CA MET A 28 12.79 -17.80 -0.14
C MET A 28 11.83 -16.70 0.38
N GLY A 29 10.61 -17.08 0.76
CA GLY A 29 9.61 -16.17 1.32
C GLY A 29 8.40 -15.91 0.41
N PHE A 30 7.37 -15.29 1.00
CA PHE A 30 6.13 -14.96 0.32
C PHE A 30 6.24 -13.58 -0.33
N THR A 31 5.89 -13.49 -1.61
CA THR A 31 5.62 -12.20 -2.24
C THR A 31 4.14 -11.93 -2.08
N GLN A 32 3.77 -10.85 -1.41
CA GLN A 32 2.37 -10.43 -1.36
C GLN A 32 2.17 -9.28 -2.33
N ILE A 33 1.26 -9.46 -3.28
CA ILE A 33 0.77 -8.36 -4.10
C ILE A 33 -0.54 -7.94 -3.46
N ILE A 34 -0.51 -6.82 -2.74
CA ILE A 34 -1.71 -6.26 -2.14
C ILE A 34 -2.30 -5.22 -3.09
N THR A 35 -3.61 -5.25 -3.26
CA THR A 35 -4.37 -4.15 -3.85
C THR A 35 -4.92 -3.32 -2.71
N ILE A 36 -4.61 -2.04 -2.70
CA ILE A 36 -5.15 -1.08 -1.75
C ILE A 36 -6.10 -0.13 -2.46
N SER A 37 -7.15 0.27 -1.75
CA SER A 37 -8.05 1.31 -2.20
C SER A 37 -8.12 2.44 -1.18
N TYR A 38 -8.09 3.67 -1.65
CA TYR A 38 -8.22 4.87 -0.83
C TYR A 38 -8.98 5.96 -1.58
N GLN A 39 -9.71 6.76 -0.83
CA GLN A 39 -10.44 7.91 -1.35
C GLN A 39 -9.67 9.18 -1.01
N VAL A 40 -9.47 10.03 -2.02
CA VAL A 40 -8.93 11.38 -1.87
C VAL A 40 -9.96 12.32 -2.48
N ASP A 41 -10.54 13.17 -1.63
CA ASP A 41 -11.65 14.05 -1.99
C ASP A 41 -12.80 13.24 -2.67
N ASP A 42 -13.16 13.58 -3.91
CA ASP A 42 -14.17 12.86 -4.71
C ASP A 42 -13.61 11.75 -5.61
N SER A 43 -12.30 11.49 -5.53
CA SER A 43 -11.61 10.53 -6.38
C SER A 43 -11.25 9.25 -5.63
N PHE A 44 -11.59 8.11 -6.22
CA PHE A 44 -11.25 6.79 -5.70
C PHE A 44 -10.03 6.23 -6.42
N TYR A 45 -8.99 5.91 -5.65
CA TYR A 45 -7.75 5.36 -6.17
C TYR A 45 -7.62 3.90 -5.75
N VAL A 46 -7.32 3.05 -6.72
CA VAL A 46 -7.03 1.62 -6.51
C VAL A 46 -5.65 1.34 -7.05
N GLN A 47 -4.76 0.85 -6.20
CA GLN A 47 -3.39 0.55 -6.61
C GLN A 47 -2.88 -0.77 -6.07
N LYS A 48 -2.05 -1.41 -6.87
CA LYS A 48 -1.37 -2.65 -6.53
C LYS A 48 0.05 -2.35 -6.08
N LYS A 49 0.41 -2.81 -4.87
CA LYS A 49 1.76 -2.72 -4.32
C LYS A 49 2.29 -4.12 -4.09
N LYS A 50 3.46 -4.42 -4.64
CA LYS A 50 4.21 -5.63 -4.33
C LYS A 50 4.95 -5.42 -3.01
N LEU A 51 4.53 -6.13 -1.97
CA LEU A 51 5.22 -6.22 -0.69
C LEU A 51 6.08 -7.49 -0.68
N SER A 52 7.39 -7.31 -0.59
CA SER A 52 8.31 -8.40 -0.29
C SER A 52 8.40 -8.52 1.22
N GLN A 53 7.48 -9.28 1.83
CA GLN A 53 7.47 -9.49 3.28
C GLN A 53 8.01 -10.88 3.63
N ARG A 54 8.89 -10.93 4.62
CA ARG A 54 9.42 -12.18 5.17
C ARG A 54 8.51 -12.81 6.23
N ILE A 55 7.60 -12.06 6.88
CA ILE A 55 7.10 -12.47 8.21
C ILE A 55 5.56 -12.42 8.42
N ASP A 56 4.77 -11.56 7.78
CA ASP A 56 3.31 -11.55 8.07
C ASP A 56 2.42 -11.47 6.84
N LYS A 57 1.58 -12.49 6.67
CA LYS A 57 0.49 -12.49 5.68
C LYS A 57 -0.50 -11.39 6.06
N LYS A 58 -0.63 -10.35 5.24
CA LYS A 58 -1.68 -9.33 5.44
C LYS A 58 -3.04 -9.88 5.04
N GLU A 59 -4.10 -9.48 5.72
CA GLU A 59 -5.45 -9.95 5.41
C GLU A 59 -6.22 -8.92 4.60
N ILE A 60 -7.13 -9.39 3.77
CA ILE A 60 -8.09 -8.53 3.09
C ILE A 60 -8.96 -7.85 4.16
N GLY A 61 -9.20 -6.55 4.03
CA GLY A 61 -9.87 -5.72 5.04
C GLY A 61 -8.92 -5.05 6.03
N SER A 62 -7.64 -5.41 6.06
CA SER A 62 -6.63 -4.71 6.86
C SER A 62 -6.50 -3.25 6.41
N LYS A 63 -6.42 -2.34 7.39
CA LYS A 63 -6.21 -0.91 7.14
C LYS A 63 -4.72 -0.59 7.14
N VAL A 64 -4.30 0.20 6.17
CA VAL A 64 -2.92 0.68 6.05
C VAL A 64 -2.91 2.19 5.97
N LEU A 65 -1.84 2.79 6.50
CA LEU A 65 -1.63 4.22 6.47
C LEU A 65 -0.69 4.50 5.31
N ILE A 66 -1.19 5.25 4.34
CA ILE A 66 -0.44 5.65 3.16
C ILE A 66 -0.17 7.15 3.20
N GLU A 67 0.95 7.54 2.63
CA GLU A 67 1.27 8.91 2.30
C GLU A 67 1.26 9.04 0.78
N TYR A 68 0.52 10.01 0.25
CA TYR A 68 0.44 10.28 -1.18
C TYR A 68 0.85 11.74 -1.47
N ALA A 69 1.33 12.00 -2.69
CA ALA A 69 1.59 13.36 -3.13
C ALA A 69 0.27 14.06 -3.49
N VAL A 70 -0.01 15.22 -2.89
CA VAL A 70 -1.27 15.96 -3.14
C VAL A 70 -1.42 16.35 -4.62
N LYS A 71 -0.31 16.65 -5.29
CA LYS A 71 -0.29 16.98 -6.73
C LYS A 71 -0.37 15.76 -7.65
N ASP A 72 -0.11 14.57 -7.13
CA ASP A 72 -0.17 13.32 -7.86
C ASP A 72 -0.62 12.20 -6.90
N PRO A 73 -1.93 12.10 -6.62
CA PRO A 73 -2.45 11.14 -5.67
C PRO A 73 -2.23 9.68 -6.11
N GLY A 74 -1.88 9.46 -7.38
CA GLY A 74 -1.46 8.18 -7.91
C GLY A 74 -0.06 7.76 -7.42
N ASN A 75 0.72 8.66 -6.85
CA ASN A 75 2.01 8.32 -6.26
C ASN A 75 1.88 8.24 -4.73
N PHE A 76 2.04 7.03 -4.18
CA PHE A 76 1.92 6.79 -2.74
C PHE A 76 3.00 5.86 -2.17
N GLU A 77 3.24 6.01 -0.88
CA GLU A 77 4.09 5.17 -0.06
C GLU A 77 3.32 4.67 1.17
N ILE A 78 3.57 3.42 1.58
CA ILE A 78 2.94 2.86 2.77
C ILE A 78 3.81 3.26 3.96
N LYS A 79 3.34 4.19 4.79
CA LYS A 79 4.04 4.65 6.00
C LYS A 79 3.97 3.61 7.11
N GLY A 80 2.86 2.88 7.19
CA GLY A 80 2.66 1.92 8.26
C GLY A 80 1.42 1.07 8.06
N PHE A 81 1.38 -0.04 8.79
CA PHE A 81 0.21 -0.90 8.86
C PHE A 81 -0.50 -0.59 10.17
N LEU A 82 -1.80 -0.28 10.11
CA LEU A 82 -2.59 -0.14 11.32
C LEU A 82 -2.85 -1.57 11.81
N LYS A 83 -2.27 -1.95 12.95
CA LYS A 83 -2.66 -3.19 13.63
C LYS A 83 -4.15 -3.10 13.96
N GLN A 84 -4.91 -4.10 13.54
CA GLN A 84 -6.28 -4.32 14.00
C GLN A 84 -6.31 -4.50 15.52
#